data_AF-E5YFD1-F1
#
_entry.id   AF-E5YFD1-F1
#
_cell.length_a   1.000
_cell.length_b   1.000
_cell.length_c   1.000
_cell.angle_alpha   90.00
_cell.angle_beta   90.00
_cell.angle_gamma   90.00
#
_symmetry.space_group_name_H-M   'P 1'
#
loop_
_entity.id
_entity.type
_entity.pdbx_description
1 polymer ?
#
loop_
_entity_poly.entity_id
_entity_poly.type
_entity_poly.pdbx_seq_one_letter_code
_entity_poly.pdbx_strand_id
1 'polypeptide(L)'
;MSVKMVRSRTPLKQQHSILPEPAPGDLRLHLKAVLCMRRAELLDENYFHAVFEATKGGAERIRQLSGLSGDGADLVNKAFTGQQPVLTLGPLTTDSEKSEQKGFANLLIGLFGAVRNPLAHSPKKNWPMSELDALDILTLVSLIHRKLDGTQKKI
;
A
#
# COMPACT_ATOMS: atom_id res chain seq x y z
N MET A 1 -30.21 43.27 -39.18
CA MET A 1 -29.20 43.41 -38.12
C MET A 1 -29.89 43.13 -36.79
N SER A 2 -30.01 41.87 -36.39
CA SER A 2 -29.07 41.13 -35.52
C SER A 2 -29.37 41.32 -34.04
N VAL A 3 -30.19 40.38 -33.53
CA VAL A 3 -30.39 40.09 -32.11
C VAL A 3 -29.07 39.64 -31.49
N LYS A 4 -28.64 40.24 -30.37
CA LYS A 4 -27.64 39.65 -29.48
C LYS A 4 -28.22 39.55 -28.07
N MET A 5 -28.70 38.35 -27.74
CA MET A 5 -28.80 37.85 -26.38
C MET A 5 -27.43 37.94 -25.70
N VAL A 6 -27.32 38.69 -24.62
CA VAL A 6 -26.22 38.49 -23.65
C VAL A 6 -26.78 37.66 -22.52
N ARG A 7 -26.47 36.36 -22.59
CA ARG A 7 -26.78 35.36 -21.56
C ARG A 7 -25.98 35.66 -20.30
N SER A 8 -26.67 35.55 -19.17
CA SER A 8 -26.13 35.60 -17.81
C SER A 8 -24.96 34.63 -17.64
N ARG A 9 -23.84 35.13 -17.08
CA ARG A 9 -22.72 34.30 -16.63
C ARG A 9 -22.93 33.97 -15.17
N THR A 10 -23.60 32.85 -14.90
CA THR A 10 -23.61 32.23 -13.58
C THR A 10 -22.23 31.59 -13.32
N PRO A 11 -21.58 31.79 -12.17
CA PRO A 11 -20.28 31.16 -11.88
C PRO A 11 -20.42 29.65 -11.76
N LEU A 12 -19.48 28.92 -12.37
CA LEU A 12 -19.31 27.47 -12.26
C LEU A 12 -19.16 27.08 -10.79
N LYS A 13 -20.23 26.56 -10.18
CA LYS A 13 -20.13 25.83 -8.91
C LYS A 13 -19.22 24.63 -9.13
N GLN A 14 -18.15 24.57 -8.34
CA GLN A 14 -17.31 23.39 -8.15
C GLN A 14 -18.21 22.18 -7.86
N GLN A 15 -18.33 21.27 -8.81
CA GLN A 15 -18.81 19.92 -8.53
C GLN A 15 -17.65 19.13 -7.91
N HIS A 16 -17.40 19.34 -6.62
CA HIS A 16 -16.80 18.28 -5.81
C HIS A 16 -17.87 17.21 -5.65
N SER A 17 -17.82 16.19 -6.49
CA SER A 17 -18.54 14.95 -6.29
C SER A 17 -18.01 14.31 -4.99
N ILE A 18 -18.73 14.54 -3.89
CA ILE A 18 -18.51 13.79 -2.65
C ILE A 18 -18.93 12.35 -2.96
N LEU A 19 -17.96 11.53 -3.36
CA LEU A 19 -18.15 10.09 -3.42
C LEU A 19 -18.46 9.61 -1.99
N PRO A 20 -19.46 8.74 -1.80
CA PRO A 20 -19.83 8.24 -0.48
C PRO A 20 -18.63 7.60 0.23
N GLU A 21 -18.59 7.74 1.56
CA GLU A 21 -17.63 7.09 2.46
C GLU A 21 -17.60 5.58 2.18
N PRO A 22 -16.45 4.98 1.80
CA PRO A 22 -16.41 3.58 1.43
C PRO A 22 -16.47 2.69 2.68
N ALA A 23 -17.16 1.56 2.59
CA ALA A 23 -17.27 0.61 3.69
C ALA A 23 -15.89 0.02 4.07
N PRO A 24 -15.69 -0.43 5.33
CA PRO A 24 -14.49 -1.17 5.72
C PRO A 24 -14.31 -2.40 4.82
N GLY A 25 -13.20 -2.45 4.07
CA GLY A 25 -12.92 -3.51 3.09
C GLY A 25 -13.17 -3.15 1.62
N ASP A 26 -13.63 -1.93 1.31
CA ASP A 26 -13.74 -1.48 -0.07
C ASP A 26 -12.34 -1.29 -0.70
N LEU A 27 -12.10 -1.96 -1.83
CA LEU A 27 -10.90 -1.81 -2.65
C LEU A 27 -10.64 -0.33 -3.00
N ARG A 28 -11.69 0.50 -3.08
CA ARG A 28 -11.62 1.94 -3.38
C ARG A 28 -10.96 2.76 -2.27
N LEU A 29 -10.99 2.34 -1.01
CA LEU A 29 -10.33 3.02 0.12
C LEU A 29 -8.81 2.84 0.05
N HIS A 30 -8.37 1.63 -0.30
CA HIS A 30 -6.96 1.29 -0.47
C HIS A 30 -6.39 1.82 -1.77
N LEU A 31 -7.16 1.71 -2.86
CA LEU A 31 -6.84 2.46 -4.06
C LEU A 31 -6.78 3.95 -3.74
N LYS A 32 -7.64 4.51 -2.86
CA LYS A 32 -7.59 5.91 -2.42
C LYS A 32 -6.33 6.27 -1.63
N ALA A 33 -5.81 5.43 -0.75
CA ALA A 33 -4.52 5.70 -0.09
C ALA A 33 -3.37 5.71 -1.10
N VAL A 34 -3.35 4.73 -2.01
CA VAL A 34 -2.44 4.69 -3.17
C VAL A 34 -2.75 5.80 -4.20
N LEU A 35 -3.98 6.34 -4.25
CA LEU A 35 -4.44 7.50 -5.04
C LEU A 35 -4.17 8.85 -4.36
N CYS A 36 -4.04 8.89 -3.04
CA CYS A 36 -3.77 10.11 -2.28
C CYS A 36 -2.28 10.42 -2.26
N MET A 37 -1.43 9.39 -2.21
CA MET A 37 0.02 9.54 -2.51
C MET A 37 0.26 10.02 -3.96
N ARG A 38 -0.79 9.98 -4.80
CA ARG A 38 -0.75 10.17 -6.26
C ARG A 38 -0.79 11.63 -6.74
N ARG A 39 -0.80 12.65 -5.85
CA ARG A 39 -1.03 14.04 -6.30
C ARG A 39 0.12 15.03 -6.15
N ALA A 40 1.27 14.62 -5.60
CA ALA A 40 2.46 15.48 -5.58
C ALA A 40 3.71 14.78 -6.15
N GLU A 41 3.95 13.50 -5.82
CA GLU A 41 5.21 12.83 -6.17
C GLU A 41 5.18 12.07 -7.50
N LEU A 42 4.01 11.56 -7.90
CA LEU A 42 3.81 10.93 -9.22
C LEU A 42 3.80 11.92 -10.38
N LEU A 43 3.61 13.22 -10.09
CA LEU A 43 3.68 14.30 -11.08
C LEU A 43 5.12 14.73 -11.41
N ASP A 44 6.11 14.26 -10.64
CA ASP A 44 7.53 14.58 -10.80
C ASP A 44 8.36 13.37 -11.29
N GLU A 45 7.70 12.37 -11.90
CA GLU A 45 8.29 11.11 -12.41
C GLU A 45 9.11 10.32 -11.37
N ASN A 46 8.91 10.58 -10.08
CA ASN A 46 9.69 9.97 -9.01
C ASN A 46 9.04 8.68 -8.49
N TYR A 47 8.78 7.74 -9.41
CA TYR A 47 8.12 6.45 -9.16
C TYR A 47 8.76 5.66 -8.02
N PHE A 48 10.10 5.68 -7.99
CA PHE A 48 10.88 5.02 -6.93
C PHE A 48 10.49 5.52 -5.54
N HIS A 49 10.35 6.84 -5.37
CA HIS A 49 10.01 7.42 -4.07
C HIS A 49 8.61 7.01 -3.62
N ALA A 50 7.63 7.08 -4.53
CA ALA A 50 6.26 6.67 -4.23
C ALA A 50 6.19 5.20 -3.79
N VAL A 51 6.85 4.29 -4.53
CA VAL A 51 6.93 2.87 -4.18
C VAL A 51 7.65 2.65 -2.83
N PHE A 52 8.73 3.38 -2.59
CA PHE A 52 9.52 3.27 -1.36
C PHE A 52 8.74 3.74 -0.13
N GLU A 53 8.05 4.89 -0.20
CA GLU A 53 7.20 5.37 0.89
C GLU A 53 6.00 4.44 1.14
N ALA A 54 5.35 3.98 0.08
CA ALA A 54 4.24 3.02 0.20
C ALA A 54 4.69 1.72 0.89
N THR A 55 5.86 1.20 0.52
CA THR A 55 6.45 0.00 1.14
C THR A 55 6.80 0.23 2.61
N LYS A 56 7.33 1.41 2.96
CA LYS A 56 7.56 1.80 4.36
C LYS A 56 6.27 1.85 5.17
N GLY A 57 5.18 2.37 4.58
CA GLY A 57 3.86 2.38 5.19
C GLY A 57 3.38 0.98 5.56
N GLY A 58 3.64 -0.03 4.72
CA GLY A 58 3.36 -1.43 5.03
C GLY A 58 4.12 -1.94 6.27
N ALA A 59 5.43 -1.68 6.35
CA ALA A 59 6.25 -2.07 7.51
C ALA A 59 5.82 -1.35 8.79
N GLU A 60 5.50 -0.06 8.71
CA GLU A 60 5.01 0.72 9.83
C GLU A 60 3.70 0.16 10.37
N ARG A 61 2.80 -0.21 9.48
CA ARG A 61 1.53 -0.79 9.87
C ARG A 61 1.69 -2.15 10.58
N ILE A 62 2.64 -2.97 10.16
CA ILE A 62 2.97 -4.23 10.86
C ILE A 62 3.43 -3.92 12.29
N ARG A 63 4.28 -2.90 12.50
CA ARG A 63 4.71 -2.49 13.85
C ARG A 63 3.53 -2.03 14.70
N GLN A 64 2.63 -1.22 14.16
CA GLN A 64 1.45 -0.75 14.88
C GLN A 64 0.52 -1.88 15.30
N LEU A 65 0.26 -2.84 14.40
CA LEU A 65 -0.61 -3.98 14.67
C LEU A 65 0.03 -4.98 15.67
N SER A 66 1.33 -5.25 15.53
CA SER A 66 2.02 -6.24 16.36
C SER A 66 2.52 -5.69 17.69
N GLY A 67 2.86 -4.39 17.74
CA GLY A 67 3.63 -3.77 18.83
C GLY A 67 5.13 -4.10 18.79
N LEU A 68 5.62 -4.75 17.72
CA LEU A 68 7.03 -5.11 17.59
C LEU A 68 7.87 -3.94 17.07
N SER A 69 9.12 -3.90 17.50
CA SER A 69 10.18 -3.09 16.87
C SER A 69 10.97 -3.95 15.89
N GLY A 70 11.59 -3.29 14.91
CA GLY A 70 12.45 -3.96 13.93
C GLY A 70 12.05 -3.58 12.51
N ASP A 71 12.68 -4.26 11.55
CA ASP A 71 12.50 -3.92 10.16
C ASP A 71 12.77 -5.07 9.19
N GLY A 72 12.32 -4.90 7.94
CA GLY A 72 12.56 -5.85 6.86
C GLY A 72 12.12 -7.27 7.20
N ALA A 73 12.96 -8.25 6.89
CA ALA A 73 12.65 -9.66 7.12
C ALA A 73 12.51 -10.03 8.61
N ASP A 74 13.30 -9.40 9.48
CA ASP A 74 13.26 -9.67 10.93
C ASP A 74 11.88 -9.31 11.52
N LEU A 75 11.35 -8.13 11.17
CA LEU A 75 10.02 -7.70 11.58
C LEU A 75 8.94 -8.67 11.11
N VAL A 76 9.00 -9.07 9.83
CA VAL A 76 7.99 -9.98 9.25
C VAL A 76 8.05 -11.35 9.90
N ASN A 77 9.25 -11.90 10.11
CA ASN A 77 9.42 -13.20 10.74
C ASN A 77 8.86 -13.18 12.16
N LYS A 78 9.18 -12.17 12.98
CA LYS A 78 8.65 -12.05 14.34
C LYS A 78 7.13 -11.86 14.35
N ALA A 79 6.57 -11.15 13.38
CA ALA A 79 5.14 -10.88 13.34
C ALA A 79 4.30 -12.08 12.86
N PHE A 80 4.70 -12.77 11.79
CA PHE A 80 3.83 -13.72 11.08
C PHE A 80 4.31 -15.17 11.10
N THR A 81 5.53 -15.45 11.55
CA THR A 81 6.11 -16.81 11.50
C THR A 81 6.30 -17.40 12.89
N GLY A 82 6.73 -18.67 12.95
CA GLY A 82 6.90 -19.41 14.20
C GLY A 82 5.65 -20.18 14.62
N GLN A 83 5.74 -20.88 15.75
CA GLN A 83 4.64 -21.70 16.30
C GLN A 83 3.51 -20.85 16.86
N GLN A 84 3.83 -19.65 17.36
CA GLN A 84 2.87 -18.70 17.91
C GLN A 84 3.15 -17.30 17.30
N PRO A 85 2.70 -17.04 16.07
CA PRO A 85 2.87 -15.74 15.44
C PRO A 85 2.05 -14.66 16.16
N VAL A 86 2.59 -13.45 16.25
CA VAL A 86 1.94 -12.30 16.89
C VAL A 86 0.70 -11.85 16.10
N LEU A 87 0.78 -11.88 14.77
CA LEU A 87 -0.29 -11.53 13.85
C LEU A 87 -0.70 -12.75 13.03
N THR A 88 -2.01 -12.99 12.91
CA THR A 88 -2.55 -14.06 12.08
C THR A 88 -3.54 -13.52 11.05
N LEU A 89 -3.50 -14.07 9.83
CA LEU A 89 -4.51 -13.83 8.80
C LEU A 89 -5.85 -14.53 9.08
N GLY A 90 -5.85 -15.52 9.98
CA GLY A 90 -7.00 -16.34 10.31
C GLY A 90 -6.73 -17.27 11.52
N PRO A 91 -7.56 -18.32 11.70
CA PRO A 91 -7.46 -19.23 12.85
C PRO A 91 -6.18 -20.09 12.90
N LEU A 92 -5.55 -20.37 11.74
CA LEU A 92 -4.39 -21.26 11.58
C LEU A 92 -4.66 -22.72 12.01
N THR A 93 -5.91 -23.16 11.86
CA THR A 93 -6.36 -24.51 12.21
C THR A 93 -5.98 -25.55 11.15
N THR A 94 -6.09 -25.17 9.87
CA THR A 94 -5.82 -26.07 8.75
C THR A 94 -4.43 -25.84 8.17
N ASP A 95 -3.88 -26.84 7.50
CA ASP A 95 -2.59 -26.72 6.82
C ASP A 95 -2.63 -25.72 5.66
N SER A 96 -3.81 -25.51 5.06
CA SER A 96 -4.03 -24.46 4.06
C SER A 96 -3.87 -23.06 4.67
N GLU A 97 -4.49 -22.80 5.82
CA GLU A 97 -4.37 -21.50 6.51
C GLU A 97 -2.93 -21.23 6.97
N LYS A 98 -2.24 -22.25 7.49
CA LYS A 98 -0.82 -22.14 7.86
C LYS A 98 0.07 -21.87 6.64
N SER A 99 -0.24 -22.49 5.50
CA SER A 99 0.48 -22.28 4.25
C SER A 99 0.23 -20.89 3.67
N GLU A 100 -1.01 -20.38 3.74
CA GLU A 100 -1.34 -19.00 3.34
C GLU A 100 -0.58 -17.99 4.19
N GLN A 101 -0.60 -18.15 5.52
CA GLN A 101 0.16 -17.32 6.46
C GLN A 101 1.66 -17.27 6.09
N LYS A 102 2.26 -18.45 5.85
CA LYS A 102 3.66 -18.56 5.44
C LYS A 102 3.92 -17.90 4.09
N GLY A 103 3.02 -18.10 3.11
CA GLY A 103 3.10 -17.46 1.80
C GLY A 103 3.05 -15.94 1.89
N PHE A 104 2.17 -15.40 2.73
CA PHE A 104 2.05 -13.97 2.96
C PHE A 104 3.32 -13.38 3.61
N ALA A 105 3.88 -14.06 4.61
CA ALA A 105 5.16 -13.66 5.20
C ALA A 105 6.29 -13.63 4.16
N ASN A 106 6.38 -14.64 3.30
CA ASN A 106 7.39 -14.68 2.24
C ASN A 106 7.21 -13.56 1.20
N LEU A 107 5.97 -13.22 0.85
CA LEU A 107 5.67 -12.09 -0.04
C LEU A 107 6.14 -10.75 0.56
N LEU A 108 5.88 -10.52 1.84
CA LEU A 108 6.34 -9.34 2.56
C LEU A 108 7.88 -9.25 2.59
N ILE A 109 8.55 -10.36 2.94
CA ILE A 109 10.01 -10.44 2.96
C ILE A 109 10.59 -10.13 1.57
N GLY A 110 10.03 -10.73 0.53
CA GLY A 110 10.44 -10.50 -0.86
C GLY A 110 10.25 -9.05 -1.30
N LEU A 111 9.09 -8.45 -1.03
CA LEU A 111 8.82 -7.05 -1.35
C LEU A 111 9.78 -6.10 -0.62
N PHE A 112 9.92 -6.26 0.70
CA PHE A 112 10.79 -5.41 1.50
C PHE A 112 12.25 -5.54 1.07
N GLY A 113 12.69 -6.75 0.74
CA GLY A 113 14.00 -6.99 0.13
C GLY A 113 14.14 -6.27 -1.21
N ALA A 114 13.24 -6.52 -2.16
CA ALA A 114 13.34 -5.98 -3.52
C ALA A 114 13.31 -4.45 -3.58
N VAL A 115 12.46 -3.80 -2.77
CA VAL A 115 12.27 -2.34 -2.81
C VAL A 115 13.30 -1.59 -1.95
N ARG A 116 13.81 -2.18 -0.87
CA ARG A 116 14.71 -1.47 0.06
C ARG A 116 16.19 -1.78 -0.13
N ASN A 117 16.52 -2.99 -0.57
CA ASN A 117 17.89 -3.38 -0.92
C ASN A 117 18.58 -2.53 -2.03
N PRO A 118 17.87 -1.86 -2.97
CA PRO A 118 18.49 -1.06 -4.03
C PRO A 118 19.36 0.09 -3.50
N LEU A 119 18.89 0.78 -2.46
CA LEU A 119 19.56 1.96 -1.89
C LEU A 119 20.76 1.61 -1.02
N ALA A 120 20.86 0.36 -0.55
CA ALA A 120 21.98 -0.10 0.25
C ALA A 120 23.22 -0.42 -0.61
N HIS A 121 23.03 -0.68 -1.91
CA HIS A 121 24.09 -1.17 -2.80
C HIS A 121 24.26 -0.37 -4.09
N SER A 122 23.38 0.57 -4.44
CA SER A 122 23.57 1.46 -5.58
C SER A 122 22.82 2.80 -5.48
N PRO A 123 23.36 3.90 -6.02
CA PRO A 123 22.65 5.19 -6.09
C PRO A 123 21.32 5.08 -6.86
N LYS A 124 20.34 5.92 -6.51
CA LYS A 124 19.01 6.04 -7.18
C LYS A 124 19.09 6.08 -8.71
N LYS A 125 20.18 6.63 -9.27
CA LYS A 125 20.44 6.71 -10.71
C LYS A 125 20.54 5.34 -11.41
N ASN A 126 20.78 4.26 -10.66
CA ASN A 126 20.97 2.90 -11.19
C ASN A 126 19.75 2.00 -11.04
N TRP A 127 18.61 2.51 -10.56
CA TRP A 127 17.34 1.79 -10.55
C TRP A 127 16.33 2.47 -11.46
N PRO A 128 16.40 2.26 -12.79
CA PRO A 128 15.36 2.73 -13.69
C PRO A 128 14.07 1.97 -13.35
N MET A 129 13.15 2.63 -12.66
CA MET A 129 11.81 2.10 -12.40
C MET A 129 10.87 2.65 -13.46
N SER A 130 10.30 1.77 -14.28
CA SER A 130 9.26 2.18 -15.22
C SER A 130 7.95 2.50 -14.49
N GLU A 131 7.06 3.25 -15.13
CA GLU A 131 5.71 3.49 -14.61
C GLU A 131 4.97 2.15 -14.37
N LEU A 132 5.14 1.19 -15.27
CA LEU A 132 4.51 -0.13 -15.16
C LEU A 132 5.02 -0.90 -13.94
N ASP A 133 6.34 -0.94 -13.72
CA ASP A 133 6.92 -1.56 -12.53
C ASP A 133 6.38 -0.92 -11.25
N ALA A 134 6.26 0.40 -11.25
CA ALA A 134 5.72 1.14 -10.12
C ALA A 134 4.26 0.78 -9.84
N LEU A 135 3.43 0.69 -10.88
CA LEU A 135 2.03 0.30 -10.76
C LEU A 135 1.86 -1.13 -10.24
N ASP A 136 2.67 -2.07 -10.73
CA ASP A 136 2.64 -3.47 -10.30
C ASP A 136 3.05 -3.60 -8.83
N ILE A 137 4.13 -2.92 -8.42
CA ILE A 137 4.57 -2.92 -7.03
C ILE A 137 3.53 -2.25 -6.12
N LEU A 138 2.98 -1.10 -6.52
CA LEU A 138 1.94 -0.41 -5.74
C LEU A 138 0.66 -1.26 -5.63
N THR A 139 0.35 -2.06 -6.64
CA THR A 139 -0.76 -3.02 -6.60
C THR A 139 -0.50 -4.13 -5.58
N LEU A 140 0.73 -4.65 -5.53
CA LEU A 140 1.15 -5.62 -4.51
C LEU A 140 1.11 -5.01 -3.10
N VAL A 141 1.59 -3.78 -2.93
CA VAL A 141 1.48 -3.04 -1.65
C VAL A 141 0.00 -2.90 -1.26
N SER A 142 -0.88 -2.56 -2.20
CA SER A 142 -2.32 -2.47 -1.93
C SER A 142 -2.92 -3.81 -1.48
N LEU A 143 -2.52 -4.92 -2.08
CA LEU A 143 -2.92 -6.27 -1.64
C LEU A 143 -2.47 -6.53 -0.19
N ILE A 144 -1.23 -6.17 0.14
CA ILE A 144 -0.67 -6.33 1.49
C ILE A 144 -1.50 -5.56 2.52
N HIS A 145 -1.78 -4.27 2.26
CA HIS A 145 -2.62 -3.50 3.19
C HIS A 145 -3.99 -4.15 3.39
N ARG A 146 -4.64 -4.62 2.31
CA ARG A 146 -5.93 -5.31 2.44
C ARG A 146 -5.84 -6.59 3.28
N LYS A 147 -4.76 -7.36 3.14
CA LYS A 147 -4.52 -8.56 3.98
C LYS A 147 -4.26 -8.17 5.44
N LEU A 148 -3.53 -7.09 5.69
CA LEU A 148 -3.29 -6.55 7.04
C LEU A 148 -4.58 -6.08 7.73
N ASP A 149 -5.58 -5.59 6.99
CA ASP A 149 -6.90 -5.21 7.57
C ASP A 149 -7.59 -6.37 8.28
N GLY A 150 -7.41 -7.59 7.75
CA GLY A 150 -8.00 -8.80 8.32
C GLY A 150 -7.17 -9.46 9.41
N THR A 151 -5.99 -8.92 9.73
CA THR A 151 -5.11 -9.56 10.72
C THR A 151 -5.62 -9.39 12.13
N GLN A 152 -5.41 -10.41 12.96
CA GLN A 152 -5.72 -10.39 14.38
C GLN A 152 -4.44 -10.53 15.19
N LYS A 153 -4.32 -9.76 16.27
CA LYS A 153 -3.23 -9.89 17.23
C LYS A 153 -3.55 -11.02 18.20
N LYS A 154 -2.67 -12.03 18.27
CA LYS A 154 -2.71 -13.06 19.32
C LYS A 154 -2.09 -12.45 20.58
N ILE A 155 -2.88 -12.39 21.66
CA ILE A 155 -2.45 -11.96 23.00
C ILE A 155 -1.91 -13.18 23.73
#